data_AF-A0A078LQ50-F1
#
_entry.id   AF-A0A078LQ50-F1
#
_cell.length_a   1.000
_cell.length_b   1.000
_cell.length_c   1.000
_cell.angle_alpha   90.00
_cell.angle_beta   90.00
_cell.angle_gamma   90.00
#
_symmetry.space_group_name_H-M   'P 1'
#
loop_
_entity.id
_entity.type
_entity.pdbx_description
1 polymer ?
#
loop_
_entity_poly.entity_id
_entity_poly.type
_entity_poly.pdbx_seq_one_letter_code
_entity_poly.pdbx_strand_id
1 'polypeptide(L)'
;MPSGTQSALYGLWGWDSQHLLAVGDFGLVLRYNGRDWAPFNVGTESFLYSVWGTSLDDIYTVGLSGTMAHFNGSRWQLQPTRLRDDLLSIAGTTAGSAYAVGTRGRILSLEGNQWISEPSGTDVGLRAVCASRSGAVYAVGDRGTILCRAASL
;
A
#
# COMPACT_ATOMS: atom_id res chain seq x y z
N MET A 1 11.13 -17.30 -14.00
CA MET A 1 9.82 -17.11 -14.66
C MET A 1 9.67 -15.65 -15.06
N PRO A 2 9.33 -15.32 -16.31
CA PRO A 2 9.05 -13.94 -16.70
C PRO A 2 7.67 -13.49 -16.19
N SER A 3 7.51 -12.20 -15.90
CA SER A 3 6.23 -11.58 -15.50
C SER A 3 5.28 -11.33 -16.67
N GLY A 4 5.82 -11.30 -17.91
CA GLY A 4 5.06 -11.02 -19.13
C GLY A 4 4.79 -9.53 -19.40
N THR A 5 5.23 -8.62 -18.52
CA THR A 5 5.12 -7.16 -18.71
C THR A 5 6.48 -6.53 -19.02
N GLN A 6 6.45 -5.36 -19.68
CA GLN A 6 7.61 -4.47 -19.84
C GLN A 6 7.55 -3.24 -18.91
N SER A 7 6.42 -3.03 -18.23
CA SER A 7 6.25 -1.93 -17.26
C SER A 7 7.11 -2.13 -16.02
N ALA A 8 7.47 -1.03 -15.35
CA ALA A 8 8.17 -1.12 -14.08
C ALA A 8 7.25 -1.71 -12.99
N LEU A 9 7.85 -2.49 -12.09
CA LEU A 9 7.21 -3.03 -10.89
C LEU A 9 7.89 -2.42 -9.66
N TYR A 10 7.09 -1.90 -8.74
CA TYR A 10 7.56 -1.13 -7.58
C TYR A 10 7.38 -1.84 -6.26
N GLY A 11 6.34 -2.66 -6.14
CA GLY A 11 5.95 -3.31 -4.89
C GLY A 11 5.58 -4.77 -5.07
N LEU A 12 5.81 -5.56 -4.02
CA LEU A 12 5.44 -6.96 -3.95
C LEU A 12 4.75 -7.23 -2.60
N TRP A 13 3.68 -7.99 -2.61
CA TRP A 13 3.07 -8.58 -1.43
C TRP A 13 2.88 -10.08 -1.64
N GLY A 14 3.12 -10.86 -0.60
CA GLY A 14 2.95 -12.31 -0.63
C GLY A 14 2.16 -12.77 0.59
N TRP A 15 1.10 -13.53 0.35
CA TRP A 15 0.35 -14.22 1.41
C TRP A 15 1.01 -15.55 1.75
N ASP A 16 1.37 -16.31 0.71
CA ASP A 16 2.11 -17.57 0.80
C ASP A 16 2.94 -17.79 -0.48
N SER A 17 3.53 -18.98 -0.63
CA SER A 17 4.38 -19.32 -1.79
C SER A 17 3.67 -19.35 -3.15
N GLN A 18 2.34 -19.33 -3.16
CA GLN A 18 1.50 -19.46 -4.35
C GLN A 18 0.66 -18.22 -4.62
N HIS A 19 0.48 -17.34 -3.63
CA HIS A 19 -0.35 -16.14 -3.75
C HIS A 19 0.48 -14.89 -3.51
N LEU A 20 0.95 -14.29 -4.60
CA LEU A 20 1.70 -13.04 -4.59
C LEU A 20 1.03 -12.02 -5.50
N LEU A 21 1.19 -10.74 -5.17
CA LEU A 21 0.84 -9.61 -6.00
C LEU A 21 2.06 -8.73 -6.25
N ALA A 22 2.24 -8.29 -7.49
CA ALA A 22 3.20 -7.25 -7.86
C ALA A 22 2.45 -6.03 -8.42
N VAL A 23 2.86 -4.83 -8.06
CA VAL A 23 2.24 -3.57 -8.51
C VAL A 23 3.25 -2.69 -9.25
N GLY A 24 2.77 -1.88 -10.19
CA GLY A 24 3.65 -1.14 -11.10
C GLY A 24 3.01 0.07 -11.80
N ASP A 25 3.60 0.44 -12.93
CA ASP A 25 3.11 1.54 -13.77
C ASP A 25 1.70 1.28 -14.32
N PHE A 26 1.01 2.35 -14.69
CA PHE A 26 -0.26 2.32 -15.43
C PHE A 26 -1.36 1.47 -14.78
N GLY A 27 -1.45 1.50 -13.44
CA GLY A 27 -2.40 0.70 -12.67
C GLY A 27 -2.18 -0.80 -12.74
N LEU A 28 -0.98 -1.23 -13.13
CA LEU A 28 -0.66 -2.64 -13.26
C LEU A 28 -0.67 -3.31 -11.89
N VAL A 29 -1.43 -4.40 -11.81
CA VAL A 29 -1.33 -5.41 -10.76
C VAL A 29 -1.18 -6.75 -11.45
N LEU A 30 -0.16 -7.52 -11.08
CA LEU A 30 0.01 -8.91 -11.50
C LEU A 30 -0.24 -9.82 -10.30
N ARG A 31 -0.97 -10.92 -10.52
CA ARG A 31 -1.19 -11.97 -9.54
C ARG A 31 -0.44 -13.23 -9.93
N TYR A 32 0.34 -13.75 -9.01
CA TYR A 32 0.95 -15.08 -9.10
C TYR A 32 0.04 -16.11 -8.47
N ASN A 33 -0.04 -17.30 -9.09
CA ASN A 33 -0.84 -18.43 -8.63
C ASN A 33 0.00 -19.67 -8.25
N GLY A 34 1.31 -19.52 -8.06
CA GLY A 34 2.23 -20.64 -7.83
C GLY A 34 2.85 -21.22 -9.09
N ARG A 35 2.44 -20.77 -10.28
CA ARG A 35 2.98 -21.20 -11.57
C ARG A 35 3.28 -20.03 -12.50
N ASP A 36 2.31 -19.14 -12.68
CA ASP A 36 2.37 -18.07 -13.66
C ASP A 36 1.85 -16.74 -13.07
N TRP A 37 2.29 -15.63 -13.68
CA TRP A 37 1.75 -14.29 -13.42
C TRP A 37 0.62 -13.99 -14.41
N ALA A 38 -0.48 -13.42 -13.92
CA ALA A 38 -1.57 -12.94 -14.75
C ALA A 38 -2.01 -11.52 -14.34
N PRO A 39 -2.51 -10.70 -15.27
CA PRO A 39 -3.09 -9.40 -14.94
C PRO A 39 -4.23 -9.51 -13.92
N PHE A 40 -4.23 -8.61 -12.95
CA PHE A 40 -5.23 -8.49 -11.89
C PHE A 40 -5.66 -7.03 -11.68
N ASN A 41 -5.93 -6.37 -12.81
CA ASN A 41 -6.09 -4.91 -12.94
C ASN A 41 -7.04 -4.28 -11.91
N VAL A 42 -6.64 -3.12 -11.39
CA VAL A 42 -7.34 -2.39 -10.31
C VAL A 42 -8.39 -1.39 -10.81
N GLY A 43 -8.42 -1.08 -12.11
CA GLY A 43 -9.36 -0.13 -12.71
C GLY A 43 -8.92 1.34 -12.67
N THR A 44 -7.61 1.61 -12.66
CA THR A 44 -7.01 2.94 -12.85
C THR A 44 -5.80 2.84 -13.76
N GLU A 45 -5.32 3.96 -14.28
CA GLU A 45 -4.07 4.10 -15.04
C GLU A 45 -2.97 4.80 -14.22
N SER A 46 -3.25 5.17 -12.96
CA SER A 46 -2.25 5.74 -12.06
C SER A 46 -1.21 4.71 -11.64
N PHE A 47 0.03 5.15 -11.40
CA PHE A 47 1.10 4.26 -10.92
C PHE A 47 0.78 3.79 -9.51
N LEU A 48 1.07 2.52 -9.23
CA LEU A 48 0.89 1.89 -7.92
C LEU A 48 2.25 1.55 -7.33
N TYR A 49 2.56 2.10 -6.15
CA TYR A 49 3.88 2.00 -5.55
C TYR A 49 3.98 0.91 -4.49
N SER A 50 2.88 0.57 -3.81
CA SER A 50 2.90 -0.42 -2.74
C SER A 50 1.57 -1.16 -2.65
N VAL A 51 1.66 -2.41 -2.18
CA VAL A 51 0.53 -3.32 -1.96
C VAL A 51 0.68 -3.98 -0.60
N TRP A 52 -0.44 -4.17 0.10
CA TRP A 52 -0.51 -4.86 1.39
C TRP A 52 -1.90 -5.47 1.57
N GLY A 53 -2.03 -6.53 2.35
CA GLY A 53 -3.32 -7.11 2.70
C GLY A 53 -3.28 -7.96 3.95
N THR A 54 -4.44 -8.19 4.56
CA THR A 54 -4.62 -9.10 5.71
C THR A 54 -5.04 -10.50 5.30
N SER A 55 -5.53 -10.66 4.07
CA SER A 55 -5.96 -11.92 3.47
C SER A 55 -6.00 -11.79 1.95
N LEU A 56 -6.35 -12.86 1.24
CA LEU A 56 -6.57 -12.81 -0.21
C LEU A 56 -7.84 -12.02 -0.61
N ASP A 57 -8.70 -11.72 0.36
CA ASP A 57 -9.98 -11.01 0.16
C ASP A 57 -9.97 -9.59 0.75
N ASP A 58 -8.83 -9.15 1.30
CA ASP A 58 -8.68 -7.83 1.91
C ASP A 58 -7.28 -7.28 1.60
N ILE A 59 -7.18 -6.57 0.47
CA ILE A 59 -5.92 -6.10 -0.10
C ILE A 59 -6.06 -4.64 -0.51
N TYR A 60 -5.05 -3.84 -0.16
CA TYR A 60 -4.96 -2.44 -0.49
C TYR A 60 -3.74 -2.15 -1.37
N THR A 61 -3.91 -1.21 -2.30
CA THR A 61 -2.80 -0.62 -3.07
C THR A 61 -2.82 0.89 -2.90
N VAL A 62 -1.64 1.50 -2.96
CA VAL A 62 -1.45 2.95 -2.91
C VAL A 62 -0.50 3.42 -4.00
N GLY A 63 -0.64 4.66 -4.43
CA GLY A 63 0.11 5.15 -5.59
C GLY A 63 0.08 6.65 -5.84
N LEU A 64 0.37 7.00 -7.10
CA LEU A 64 0.50 8.35 -7.63
C LEU A 64 -0.74 9.21 -7.33
N SER A 65 -0.53 10.47 -6.95
CA SER A 65 -1.58 11.47 -6.71
C SER A 65 -2.68 10.98 -5.75
N GLY A 66 -2.29 10.29 -4.68
CA GLY A 66 -3.21 9.80 -3.66
C GLY A 66 -4.05 8.61 -4.11
N THR A 67 -3.72 7.98 -5.24
CA THR A 67 -4.44 6.81 -5.74
C THR A 67 -4.42 5.71 -4.69
N MET A 68 -5.59 5.16 -4.40
CA MET A 68 -5.76 4.08 -3.45
C MET A 68 -6.89 3.17 -3.91
N ALA A 69 -6.71 1.87 -3.75
CA ALA A 69 -7.75 0.90 -4.08
C ALA A 69 -7.77 -0.25 -3.07
N HIS A 70 -8.95 -0.84 -2.92
CA HIS A 70 -9.22 -1.96 -2.03
C HIS A 70 -9.86 -3.11 -2.80
N PHE A 71 -9.30 -4.31 -2.70
CA PHE A 71 -9.90 -5.55 -3.16
C PHE A 71 -10.63 -6.20 -1.99
N ASN A 72 -11.93 -6.44 -2.17
CA ASN A 72 -12.81 -6.95 -1.12
C ASN A 72 -13.17 -8.45 -1.28
N GLY A 73 -12.31 -9.22 -1.94
CA GLY A 73 -12.56 -10.64 -2.27
C GLY A 73 -13.33 -10.86 -3.57
N SER A 74 -14.04 -9.83 -4.05
CA SER A 74 -14.81 -9.92 -5.31
C SER A 74 -14.33 -8.95 -6.38
N ARG A 75 -14.01 -7.71 -6.00
CA ARG A 75 -13.60 -6.66 -6.94
C ARG A 75 -12.69 -5.63 -6.29
N TRP A 76 -11.88 -4.99 -7.13
CA TRP A 76 -11.19 -3.76 -6.76
C TRP A 76 -12.18 -2.58 -6.70
N GLN A 77 -11.98 -1.69 -5.74
CA GLN A 77 -12.74 -0.47 -5.56
C GLN A 77 -11.76 0.67 -5.26
N LEU A 78 -11.80 1.73 -6.07
CA LEU A 78 -11.02 2.93 -5.79
C LEU A 78 -11.55 3.62 -4.54
N GLN A 79 -10.65 3.97 -3.63
CA GLN A 79 -10.94 4.65 -2.37
C GLN A 79 -10.58 6.14 -2.52
N PRO A 80 -11.55 7.06 -2.48
CA PRO A 80 -11.27 8.47 -2.67
C PRO A 80 -10.53 9.06 -1.47
N THR A 81 -9.25 9.39 -1.65
CA THR A 81 -8.43 10.07 -0.62
C THR A 81 -8.50 11.60 -0.72
N ARG A 82 -8.84 12.13 -1.91
CA ARG A 82 -8.82 13.56 -2.27
C ARG A 82 -7.45 14.23 -2.11
N LEU A 83 -6.38 13.44 -2.04
CA LEU A 83 -5.02 13.95 -2.02
C LEU A 83 -4.53 14.23 -3.45
N ARG A 84 -3.53 15.12 -3.55
CA ARG A 84 -2.72 15.29 -4.77
C ARG A 84 -1.29 14.78 -4.59
N ASP A 85 -0.97 14.37 -3.37
CA ASP A 85 0.35 13.88 -2.97
C ASP A 85 0.43 12.37 -3.17
N ASP A 86 1.60 11.88 -3.56
CA ASP A 86 1.83 10.46 -3.79
C ASP A 86 1.85 9.70 -2.48
N LEU A 87 1.17 8.55 -2.46
CA LEU A 87 1.27 7.57 -1.38
C LEU A 87 2.26 6.48 -1.81
N LEU A 88 3.39 6.39 -1.13
CA LEU A 88 4.55 5.61 -1.54
C LEU A 88 4.61 4.23 -0.92
N SER A 89 4.05 4.05 0.28
CA SER A 89 4.13 2.79 1.02
C SER A 89 2.87 2.58 1.85
N ILE A 90 2.44 1.33 1.94
CA ILE A 90 1.34 0.88 2.80
C ILE A 90 1.77 -0.35 3.60
N ALA A 91 1.45 -0.38 4.88
CA ALA A 91 1.63 -1.54 5.75
C ALA A 91 0.58 -1.52 6.86
N GLY A 92 0.33 -2.67 7.46
CA GLY A 92 -0.65 -2.78 8.53
C GLY A 92 -0.43 -3.99 9.42
N THR A 93 -1.30 -4.12 10.42
CA THR A 93 -1.31 -5.21 11.39
C THR A 93 -2.26 -6.32 10.93
N THR A 94 -2.11 -7.51 11.51
CA THR A 94 -3.06 -8.61 11.29
C THR A 94 -4.45 -8.33 11.88
N ALA A 95 -4.59 -7.29 12.71
CA ALA A 95 -5.88 -6.85 13.25
C ALA A 95 -6.67 -5.95 12.27
N GLY A 96 -6.12 -5.67 11.07
CA GLY A 96 -6.78 -4.86 10.05
C GLY A 96 -6.45 -3.37 10.08
N SER A 97 -5.66 -2.90 11.06
CA SER A 97 -5.18 -1.51 11.06
C SER A 97 -4.13 -1.33 9.95
N ALA A 98 -4.32 -0.36 9.08
CA ALA A 98 -3.41 -0.07 7.98
C ALA A 98 -2.96 1.39 7.99
N TYR A 99 -1.75 1.65 7.49
CA TYR A 99 -1.14 2.96 7.41
C TYR A 99 -0.51 3.14 6.04
N ALA A 100 -0.81 4.26 5.40
CA ALA A 100 -0.19 4.69 4.16
C ALA A 100 0.62 5.95 4.40
N VAL A 101 1.83 6.00 3.84
CA VAL A 101 2.72 7.17 3.95
C VAL A 101 3.14 7.66 2.58
N GLY A 102 3.48 8.94 2.48
CA GLY A 102 3.70 9.57 1.19
C GLY A 102 4.56 10.82 1.19
N THR A 103 4.57 11.50 0.06
CA THR A 103 5.27 12.77 -0.12
C THR A 103 4.66 13.85 0.79
N ARG A 104 5.41 14.94 1.03
CA ARG A 104 4.98 16.05 1.90
C ARG A 104 4.55 15.65 3.32
N GLY A 105 5.18 14.62 3.89
CA GLY A 105 4.88 14.15 5.24
C GLY A 105 3.49 13.53 5.41
N ARG A 106 2.88 13.02 4.33
CA ARG A 106 1.53 12.41 4.40
C ARG A 106 1.55 11.13 5.21
N ILE A 107 0.57 11.02 6.10
CA ILE A 107 0.19 9.80 6.82
C ILE A 107 -1.33 9.67 6.73
N LEU A 108 -1.80 8.51 6.28
CA LEU A 108 -3.18 8.09 6.40
C LEU A 108 -3.25 6.84 7.28
N SER A 109 -4.25 6.75 8.14
CA SER A 109 -4.61 5.55 8.90
C SER A 109 -5.97 5.02 8.48
N LEU A 110 -6.13 3.71 8.47
CA LEU A 110 -7.41 3.06 8.24
C LEU A 110 -8.13 2.86 9.58
N GLU A 111 -9.25 3.54 9.74
CA GLU A 111 -10.16 3.39 10.87
C GLU A 111 -11.51 2.83 10.37
N GLY A 112 -11.80 1.58 10.72
CA GLY A 112 -12.92 0.84 10.13
C GLY A 112 -12.71 0.67 8.62
N ASN A 113 -13.54 1.35 7.82
CA ASN A 113 -13.43 1.35 6.35
C ASN A 113 -13.14 2.75 5.79
N GLN A 114 -12.56 3.64 6.61
CA GLN A 114 -12.27 5.02 6.23
C GLN A 114 -10.80 5.35 6.45
N TRP A 115 -10.22 6.06 5.48
CA TRP A 115 -8.86 6.58 5.57
C TRP A 115 -8.86 7.98 6.16
N ILE A 116 -8.18 8.14 7.28
CA ILE A 116 -8.10 9.38 8.05
C ILE A 116 -6.69 9.93 7.96
N SER A 117 -6.56 11.24 7.71
CA SER A 117 -5.26 11.90 7.69
C SER A 117 -4.75 12.13 9.10
N GLU A 118 -3.51 11.74 9.35
CA GLU A 118 -2.83 11.97 10.62
C GLU A 118 -1.74 13.05 10.48
N PRO A 119 -1.52 13.89 11.50
CA PRO A 119 -0.41 14.82 11.51
C PRO A 119 0.91 14.05 11.71
N SER A 120 1.87 14.26 10.81
CA SER A 120 3.22 13.69 10.93
C SER A 120 4.20 14.58 11.69
N GLY A 121 3.87 15.87 11.86
CA GLY A 121 4.79 16.88 12.42
C GLY A 121 5.91 17.29 11.47
N THR A 122 5.87 16.88 10.19
CA THR A 122 6.89 17.23 9.19
C THR A 122 6.28 17.40 7.80
N ASP A 123 6.94 18.15 6.92
CA ASP A 123 6.63 18.25 5.50
C ASP A 123 7.56 17.38 4.63
N VAL A 124 8.45 16.62 5.26
CA VAL A 124 9.44 15.78 4.59
C VAL A 124 8.77 14.50 4.09
N GLY A 125 9.12 14.07 2.87
CA GLY A 125 8.54 12.86 2.28
C GLY A 125 8.84 11.61 3.09
N LEU A 126 7.80 10.83 3.40
CA LEU A 126 7.91 9.52 4.03
C LEU A 126 7.90 8.44 2.95
N ARG A 127 8.92 7.59 2.95
CA ARG A 127 9.24 6.65 1.87
C ARG A 127 8.76 5.24 2.14
N ALA A 128 8.80 4.81 3.40
CA ALA A 128 8.39 3.47 3.77
C ALA A 128 7.71 3.48 5.15
N VAL A 129 6.76 2.57 5.33
CA VAL A 129 6.10 2.31 6.60
C VAL A 129 6.11 0.82 6.89
N CYS A 130 6.29 0.46 8.16
CA CYS A 130 6.07 -0.90 8.63
C CYS A 130 5.24 -0.90 9.92
N ALA A 131 4.48 -1.98 10.11
CA ALA A 131 3.78 -2.26 11.35
C ALA A 131 4.34 -3.54 11.95
N SER A 132 4.67 -3.50 13.22
CA SER A 132 5.10 -4.66 14.00
C SER A 132 3.90 -5.52 14.38
N ARG A 133 4.15 -6.77 14.77
CA ARG A 133 3.10 -7.68 15.28
C ARG A 133 2.43 -7.15 16.55
N SER A 134 3.13 -6.36 17.36
CA SER A 134 2.57 -5.74 18.56
C SER A 134 1.76 -4.48 18.28
N GLY A 135 1.68 -4.03 17.03
CA GLY A 135 0.92 -2.83 16.64
C GLY A 135 1.70 -1.52 16.66
N ALA A 136 2.98 -1.53 17.06
CA ALA A 136 3.84 -0.36 16.86
C ALA A 136 4.08 -0.12 15.37
N VAL A 137 4.05 1.14 14.93
CA VAL A 137 4.18 1.55 13.53
C VAL A 137 5.35 2.50 13.38
N TYR A 138 6.17 2.28 12.36
CA TYR A 138 7.34 3.10 12.07
C TYR A 138 7.27 3.60 10.63
N ALA A 139 7.55 4.88 10.43
CA ALA A 139 7.69 5.48 9.11
C ALA A 139 9.08 6.09 8.98
N VAL A 140 9.71 5.89 7.82
CA VAL A 140 11.02 6.46 7.49
C VAL A 140 10.93 7.32 6.25
N GLY A 141 11.77 8.35 6.16
CA GLY A 141 11.67 9.33 5.08
C GLY A 141 12.97 10.02 4.74
N ASP A 142 12.85 11.04 3.89
CA ASP A 142 13.97 11.87 3.48
C ASP A 142 14.58 12.60 4.69
N ARG A 143 15.77 13.19 4.51
CA ARG A 143 16.50 13.94 5.57
C ARG A 143 16.71 13.17 6.89
N GLY A 144 16.76 11.84 6.82
CA GLY A 144 16.97 10.99 7.99
C GLY A 144 15.78 10.92 8.95
N THR A 145 14.58 11.30 8.50
CA THR A 145 13.37 11.27 9.34
C THR A 145 12.96 9.84 9.68
N ILE A 146 12.74 9.58 10.97
CA ILE A 146 12.11 8.38 11.49
C ILE A 146 10.99 8.82 12.44
N LEU A 147 9.78 8.33 12.21
CA LEU A 147 8.61 8.54 13.06
C LEU A 147 8.20 7.19 13.66
N CYS A 148 7.71 7.20 14.89
CA CYS A 148 7.17 6.01 15.53
C CYS A 148 5.85 6.31 16.25
N ARG A 149 4.90 5.37 16.15
CA ARG A 149 3.74 5.29 17.02
C ARG A 149 3.81 4.00 17.81
N ALA A 150 3.76 4.11 19.14
CA ALA A 150 3.67 2.96 20.03
C ALA A 150 2.33 2.23 19.87
N ALA A 151 2.29 0.95 20.22
CA ALA A 151 1.03 0.24 20.35
C ALA A 151 0.20 0.86 21.48
N SER A 152 -1.12 0.96 21.29
CA SER A 152 -2.04 1.24 22.39
C SER A 152 -2.05 0.03 23.34
N LEU A 153 -1.92 0.29 24.64
CA LEU A 153 -1.98 -0.73 25.70
C LEU A 153 -3.40 -1.28 25.89
#